data_AF-A0A662WNZ9-F1
#
_entry.id   AF-A0A662WNZ9-F1
#
_cell.length_a   1.000
_cell.length_b   1.000
_cell.length_c   1.000
_cell.angle_alpha   90.00
_cell.angle_beta   90.00
_cell.angle_gamma   90.00
#
_symmetry.space_group_name_H-M   'P 1'
#
loop_
_entity.id
_entity.type
_entity.pdbx_description
1 polymer ?
#
loop_
_entity_poly.entity_id
_entity_poly.type
_entity_poly.pdbx_seq_one_letter_code
_entity_poly.pdbx_strand_id
1 'polypeptide(L)'
;MNVLALIAYAAVVASTTLVSAADALDMTTMHLRVLTEDGTACTITKESQCDGQNWTGSTCCEDPSYECRWSDNNQDVKRCQKKFGV
;
A
#
# COMPACT_ATOMS: atom_id res chain seq x y z
N MET A 1 -50.93 13.08 3.50
CA MET A 1 -49.51 12.85 3.15
C MET A 1 -49.02 14.12 2.48
N ASN A 2 -48.25 14.92 3.21
CA ASN A 2 -47.99 16.32 2.88
C ASN A 2 -46.88 16.39 1.81
N VAL A 3 -47.22 16.78 0.58
CA VAL A 3 -46.29 16.84 -0.55
C VAL A 3 -45.08 17.75 -0.25
N LEU A 4 -45.24 18.73 0.64
CA LEU A 4 -44.15 19.57 1.17
C LEU A 4 -43.06 18.77 1.91
N ALA A 5 -43.39 17.67 2.57
CA ALA A 5 -42.41 16.86 3.31
C ALA A 5 -41.49 16.07 2.38
N LEU A 6 -41.96 15.67 1.20
CA LEU A 6 -41.16 14.95 0.19
C LEU A 6 -40.15 15.87 -0.51
N ILE A 7 -40.54 17.13 -0.75
CA ILE A 7 -39.66 18.15 -1.38
C ILE A 7 -38.54 18.54 -0.42
N ALA A 8 -38.85 18.64 0.88
CA ALA A 8 -37.84 18.88 1.91
C ALA A 8 -36.84 17.71 2.01
N TYR A 9 -37.30 16.45 1.90
CA TYR A 9 -36.43 15.29 1.98
C TYR A 9 -35.44 15.22 0.81
N ALA A 10 -35.90 15.52 -0.41
CA ALA A 10 -35.07 15.47 -1.63
C ALA A 10 -33.96 16.54 -1.66
N ALA A 11 -34.19 17.71 -1.06
CA ALA A 11 -33.18 18.78 -1.00
C ALA A 11 -32.00 18.43 -0.07
N VAL A 12 -32.23 17.62 0.97
CA VAL A 12 -31.18 17.25 1.94
C VAL A 12 -30.27 16.14 1.39
N VAL A 13 -30.74 15.30 0.47
CA VAL A 13 -29.94 14.16 -0.07
C VAL A 13 -29.06 14.54 -1.27
N ALA A 14 -29.26 15.71 -1.89
CA ALA A 14 -28.49 16.15 -3.06
C ALA A 14 -27.17 16.87 -2.72
N SER A 15 -26.87 17.04 -1.42
CA SER A 15 -25.74 17.83 -0.92
C SER A 15 -24.65 16.99 -0.25
N THR A 16 -24.38 15.78 -0.73
CA THR A 16 -23.13 15.07 -0.38
C THR A 16 -22.16 15.21 -1.54
N THR A 17 -21.66 16.43 -1.65
CA THR A 17 -20.48 16.76 -2.44
C THR A 17 -19.32 15.85 -2.03
N LEU A 18 -18.68 15.31 -3.06
CA LEU A 18 -17.35 14.73 -3.02
C LEU A 18 -16.36 15.64 -2.25
N VAL A 19 -15.28 15.00 -1.81
CA VAL A 19 -14.01 15.53 -1.29
C VAL A 19 -13.83 15.52 0.23
N SER A 20 -13.08 14.52 0.66
CA SER A 20 -11.95 14.70 1.59
C SER A 20 -10.82 13.75 1.19
N ALA A 21 -10.04 14.14 0.19
CA ALA A 21 -8.62 13.77 0.17
C ALA A 21 -7.93 14.83 1.02
N ALA A 22 -7.82 14.56 2.32
CA ALA A 22 -6.80 15.19 3.14
C ALA A 22 -5.62 14.22 3.11
N ASP A 23 -4.66 14.49 2.24
CA ASP A 23 -3.29 14.06 2.42
C ASP A 23 -2.85 14.51 3.83
N ALA A 24 -2.87 13.56 4.76
CA ALA A 24 -2.10 13.69 5.98
C ALA A 24 -0.63 13.73 5.55
N LEU A 25 -0.06 14.93 5.53
CA LEU A 25 1.37 15.16 5.71
C LEU A 25 1.72 14.66 7.11
N ASP A 26 2.00 13.36 7.24
CA ASP A 26 2.64 12.82 8.42
C ASP A 26 4.13 13.18 8.39
N MET A 27 4.52 13.98 9.38
CA MET A 27 5.84 14.51 9.56
C MET A 27 6.78 13.45 10.14
N THR A 28 7.87 13.20 9.42
CA THR A 28 9.17 12.75 9.95
C THR A 28 9.15 11.51 10.84
N THR A 29 9.32 10.37 10.19
CA THR A 29 10.31 9.40 10.65
C THR A 29 11.41 9.33 9.58
N MET A 30 12.62 9.78 9.94
CA MET A 30 13.80 9.45 9.14
C MET A 30 14.10 7.97 9.35
N HIS A 31 13.32 7.09 8.72
CA HIS A 31 13.81 5.77 8.41
C HIS A 31 14.86 5.95 7.32
N LEU A 32 16.07 5.46 7.57
CA LEU A 32 17.12 5.35 6.55
C LEU A 32 16.54 4.53 5.39
N ARG A 33 16.01 5.23 4.38
CA ARG A 33 15.47 4.59 3.18
C ARG A 33 16.66 3.98 2.48
N VAL A 34 16.71 2.65 2.42
CA VAL A 34 17.59 1.96 1.48
C VAL A 34 17.02 2.28 0.11
N LEU A 35 17.65 3.25 -0.54
CA LEU A 35 17.35 3.63 -1.91
C LEU A 35 17.98 2.57 -2.82
N THR A 36 17.21 2.07 -3.78
CA THR A 36 17.78 1.36 -4.94
C THR A 36 18.72 2.29 -5.70
N GLU A 37 19.54 1.75 -6.60
CA GLU A 37 20.42 2.55 -7.50
C GLU A 37 19.62 3.63 -8.28
N ASP A 38 18.32 3.39 -8.50
CA ASP A 38 17.38 4.32 -9.15
C ASP A 38 16.75 5.37 -8.20
N GLY A 39 17.19 5.45 -6.95
CA GLY A 39 16.66 6.41 -5.96
C GLY A 39 15.26 6.07 -5.42
N THR A 40 14.76 4.85 -5.66
CA THR A 40 13.47 4.41 -5.12
C THR A 40 13.68 3.73 -3.78
N ALA A 41 13.01 4.22 -2.73
CA ALA A 41 13.04 3.53 -1.45
C ALA A 41 12.32 2.19 -1.56
N CYS A 42 12.95 1.13 -1.10
CA CYS A 42 12.31 -0.18 -1.04
C CYS A 42 11.24 -0.16 0.06
N THR A 43 9.99 -0.43 -0.29
CA THR A 43 8.85 -0.33 0.64
C THR A 43 8.25 -1.69 0.99
N ILE A 44 8.81 -2.78 0.46
CA ILE A 44 8.24 -4.12 0.63
C ILE A 44 8.83 -4.71 1.91
N THR A 45 7.98 -4.82 2.91
CA THR A 45 8.34 -5.33 4.23
C THR A 45 8.62 -6.83 4.21
N LYS A 46 9.26 -7.35 5.27
CA LYS A 46 9.53 -8.78 5.47
C LYS A 46 8.30 -9.66 5.25
N GLU A 47 8.50 -10.83 4.66
CA GLU A 47 7.48 -11.85 4.35
C GLU A 47 6.30 -11.35 3.49
N SER A 48 6.36 -10.12 2.97
CA SER A 48 5.40 -9.60 2.00
C SER A 48 5.73 -10.11 0.60
N GLN A 49 4.71 -10.19 -0.26
CA GLN A 49 4.90 -10.48 -1.68
C GLN A 49 5.76 -9.40 -2.31
N CYS A 50 6.76 -9.81 -3.09
CA CYS A 50 7.66 -8.92 -3.81
C CYS A 50 7.74 -9.25 -5.31
N ASP A 51 7.19 -10.39 -5.74
CA ASP A 51 7.12 -10.78 -7.15
C ASP A 51 6.13 -11.96 -7.32
N GLY A 52 5.89 -12.36 -8.56
CA GLY A 52 5.10 -13.52 -8.94
C GLY A 52 3.65 -13.19 -9.27
N GLN A 53 2.75 -14.14 -9.05
CA GLN A 53 1.38 -14.05 -9.57
C GLN A 53 0.64 -12.81 -9.02
N ASN A 54 0.01 -12.05 -9.92
CA ASN A 54 -0.78 -10.84 -9.63
C ASN A 54 0.02 -9.68 -9.00
N TRP A 55 1.35 -9.69 -9.10
CA TRP A 55 2.19 -8.61 -8.59
C TRP A 55 2.55 -7.59 -9.68
N THR A 56 2.34 -6.30 -9.40
CA THR A 56 2.74 -5.18 -10.29
C THR A 56 3.66 -4.18 -9.60
N GLY A 57 4.09 -4.49 -8.37
CA GLY A 57 4.93 -3.62 -7.55
C GLY A 57 6.42 -3.81 -7.85
N SER A 58 7.25 -3.15 -7.04
CA SER A 58 8.71 -3.35 -7.06
C SER A 58 9.08 -4.77 -6.62
N THR A 59 10.30 -5.20 -6.92
CA THR A 59 10.90 -6.42 -6.35
C THR A 59 11.80 -6.13 -5.15
N CYS A 60 11.94 -4.84 -4.76
CA CYS A 60 12.87 -4.45 -3.73
C CYS A 60 12.31 -4.58 -2.31
N CYS A 61 13.01 -5.35 -1.47
CA CYS A 61 12.75 -5.48 -0.04
C CYS A 61 13.30 -4.28 0.73
N GLU A 62 12.51 -3.75 1.67
CA GLU A 62 12.89 -2.62 2.53
C GLU A 62 14.18 -2.87 3.31
N ASP A 63 14.34 -4.09 3.81
CA ASP A 63 15.49 -4.50 4.62
C ASP A 63 16.54 -5.22 3.73
N PRO A 64 17.81 -4.75 3.73
CA PRO A 64 18.87 -5.35 2.93
C PRO A 64 19.28 -6.77 3.40
N SER A 65 18.93 -7.16 4.62
CA SER A 65 19.07 -8.54 5.13
C SER A 65 18.01 -9.49 4.57
N TYR A 66 17.05 -8.98 3.79
CA TYR A 66 16.03 -9.76 3.11
C TYR A 66 16.26 -9.79 1.60
N GLU A 67 15.76 -10.83 0.94
CA GLU A 67 15.83 -11.02 -0.50
C GLU A 67 14.49 -11.52 -1.04
N CYS A 68 14.11 -11.04 -2.22
CA CYS A 68 12.90 -11.48 -2.90
C CYS A 68 13.09 -12.88 -3.50
N ARG A 69 12.62 -13.91 -2.81
CA ARG A 69 12.81 -15.33 -3.16
C ARG A 69 11.49 -16.07 -3.23
N TRP A 70 11.48 -17.21 -3.94
CA TRP A 70 10.29 -18.05 -4.02
C TRP A 70 9.78 -18.44 -2.64
N SER A 71 8.47 -18.31 -2.46
CA SER A 71 7.81 -18.68 -1.22
C SER A 71 7.95 -20.18 -0.96
N ASP A 72 8.35 -20.55 0.26
CA ASP A 72 8.50 -21.96 0.67
C ASP A 72 7.15 -22.68 0.88
N ASN A 73 6.04 -21.94 0.80
CA ASN A 73 4.69 -22.44 1.11
C ASN A 73 3.94 -22.97 -0.13
N ASN A 74 4.63 -23.41 -1.18
CA ASN A 74 4.03 -23.84 -2.45
C ASN A 74 3.07 -22.80 -3.07
N GLN A 75 3.37 -21.52 -2.88
CA GLN A 75 2.63 -20.43 -3.52
C GLN A 75 3.40 -19.98 -4.77
N ASP A 76 2.70 -19.66 -5.85
CA ASP A 76 3.28 -19.12 -7.09
C ASP A 76 3.66 -17.62 -6.95
N VAL A 77 4.24 -17.27 -5.81
CA VAL A 77 4.65 -15.91 -5.45
C VAL A 77 6.05 -15.92 -4.85
N LYS A 78 6.77 -14.81 -5.00
CA LYS A 78 8.01 -14.56 -4.24
C LYS A 78 7.72 -13.63 -3.08
N ARG A 79 8.48 -13.81 -1.99
CA ARG A 79 8.40 -12.98 -0.80
C ARG A 79 9.77 -12.50 -0.36
N CYS A 80 9.79 -11.38 0.34
CA CYS A 80 10.99 -10.89 1.01
C CYS A 80 11.31 -11.82 2.18
N GLN A 81 12.24 -12.75 1.97
CA GLN A 81 12.67 -13.73 2.98
C GLN A 81 14.07 -13.37 3.48
N LYS A 82 14.37 -13.71 4.75
CA LYS A 82 15.68 -13.45 5.33
C LYS A 82 16.78 -14.21 4.56
N LYS A 83 17.89 -13.52 4.26
CA LYS A 83 19.06 -14.14 3.65
C LYS A 83 19.67 -15.16 4.62
N PHE A 84 20.09 -16.31 4.09
CA PHE A 84 20.81 -17.30 4.90
C PHE A 84 22.24 -16.80 5.17
N GLY A 85 22.60 -16.62 6.43
CA GLY A 85 23.99 -16.31 6.83
C GLY A 85 24.35 -14.81 6.91
N VAL A 86 23.36 -13.93 7.10
CA VAL A 86 23.57 -12.52 7.51
C VAL A 86 23.35 -12.34 9.01
#